data_AF-A0A2H9ME74-F1
#
_entry.id   AF-A0A2H9ME74-F1
#
_cell.length_a   1.000
_cell.length_b   1.000
_cell.length_c   1.000
_cell.angle_alpha   90.00
_cell.angle_beta   90.00
_cell.angle_gamma   90.00
#
_symmetry.space_group_name_H-M   'P 1'
#
loop_
_entity.id
_entity.type
_entity.pdbx_description
1 polymer ?
#
loop_
_entity_poly.entity_id
_entity_poly.type
_entity_poly.pdbx_seq_one_letter_code
_entity_poly.pdbx_strand_id
1 'polypeptide(L)' 'VCNKCGSKLYQRDDDREDVVIKRLETYKKETAPLTEYYSEKNKLKTVDGNGSIDETFRKICEILRKTLKAFS' A
#
# COMPACT_ATOMS: atom_id res chain seq x y z
N VAL A 1 -4.34 -24.48 7.69
CA VAL A 1 -4.11 -24.40 9.15
C VAL A 1 -3.00 -23.39 9.40
N CYS A 2 -3.09 -22.56 10.44
CA CYS A 2 -2.06 -21.56 10.75
C CYS A 2 -0.73 -22.24 11.10
N ASN A 3 0.35 -21.82 10.44
CA ASN A 3 1.71 -22.31 10.67
C ASN A 3 2.32 -21.89 12.02
N LYS A 4 1.72 -20.92 12.72
CA LYS A 4 2.19 -20.43 14.02
C LYS A 4 1.47 -21.05 15.22
N CYS A 5 0.14 -21.20 15.14
CA CYS A 5 -0.68 -21.62 16.29
C CYS A 5 -1.68 -22.73 16.00
N GLY A 6 -1.70 -23.30 14.79
CA GLY A 6 -2.56 -24.43 14.47
C GLY A 6 -4.06 -24.10 14.31
N SER A 7 -4.45 -22.82 14.34
CA SER A 7 -5.85 -22.43 14.15
C SER A 7 -6.35 -22.71 12.72
N LYS A 8 -7.67 -22.90 12.57
CA LYS A 8 -8.31 -23.03 11.26
C LYS A 8 -8.24 -21.69 10.52
N LEU A 9 -7.83 -21.74 9.26
CA LEU A 9 -7.88 -20.58 8.37
C LEU A 9 -9.26 -20.50 7.71
N TYR A 10 -9.69 -19.28 7.43
CA TYR A 10 -10.90 -18.99 6.67
C TYR A 10 -10.63 -17.79 5.78
N GLN A 11 -11.38 -17.68 4.69
CA GLN A 11 -11.40 -16.49 3.84
C GLN A 11 -12.35 -15.48 4.46
N ARG A 12 -11.94 -14.21 4.52
CA ARG A 12 -12.85 -13.17 5.02
C ARG A 12 -13.98 -12.95 4.03
N ASP A 13 -15.16 -12.58 4.52
CA ASP A 13 -16.33 -12.34 3.68
C ASP A 13 -16.11 -11.21 2.65
N ASP A 14 -15.20 -10.28 2.92
CA ASP A 14 -14.86 -9.15 2.03
C ASP A 14 -13.72 -9.44 1.04
N ASP A 15 -13.19 -10.66 1.03
CA ASP A 15 -12.21 -11.15 0.04
C ASP A 15 -12.89 -11.82 -1.17
N ARG A 16 -14.22 -11.73 -1.29
CA ARG A 16 -14.97 -12.17 -2.48
C ARG A 16 -14.77 -11.19 -3.64
N GLU A 17 -14.79 -11.71 -4.86
CA GLU A 17 -14.53 -10.92 -6.08
C GLU A 17 -15.45 -9.69 -6.22
N ASP A 18 -16.75 -9.86 -5.99
CA ASP A 18 -17.75 -8.77 -6.04
C ASP A 18 -17.40 -7.64 -5.07
N VAL A 19 -16.99 -7.99 -3.85
CA VAL A 19 -16.61 -7.02 -2.81
C VAL A 19 -15.26 -6.36 -3.14
N VAL A 20 -14.29 -7.11 -3.65
CA VAL A 20 -12.98 -6.59 -4.06
C VAL A 20 -13.14 -5.57 -5.19
N ILE A 21 -13.95 -5.86 -6.21
CA ILE A 21 -14.26 -4.92 -7.30
C ILE A 21 -14.87 -3.64 -6.71
N LYS A 22 -15.84 -3.77 -5.79
CA LYS A 22 -16.49 -2.60 -5.17
C LYS A 22 -15.52 -1.75 -4.35
N ARG A 23 -14.59 -2.38 -3.66
CA ARG A 23 -13.51 -1.69 -2.92
C ARG A 23 -12.59 -0.92 -3.86
N LEU A 24 -12.23 -1.51 -5.01
CA LEU A 24 -11.39 -0.84 -6.02
C LEU A 24 -12.11 0.37 -6.66
N GLU A 25 -13.41 0.26 -6.95
CA GLU A 25 -14.22 1.40 -7.41
C GLU A 25 -14.24 2.55 -6.40
N THR A 26 -14.46 2.21 -5.13
CA THR A 26 -14.51 3.19 -4.04
C THR A 26 -13.15 3.87 -3.87
N TYR A 27 -12.06 3.10 -3.87
CA TYR A 27 -10.69 3.64 -3.85
C TYR A 27 -10.44 4.62 -5.00
N LYS A 28 -10.82 4.24 -6.24
CA LYS A 28 -10.67 5.10 -7.42
C LYS A 28 -11.44 6.42 -7.29
N LYS A 29 -12.63 6.40 -6.70
CA LYS A 29 -13.47 7.59 -6.51
C LYS A 29 -12.99 8.49 -5.37
N GLU A 30 -12.59 7.91 -4.25
CA GLU A 30 -12.44 8.65 -2.99
C GLU A 30 -10.99 8.86 -2.59
N THR A 31 -10.11 7.89 -2.85
CA THR A 31 -8.72 7.93 -2.37
C THR A 31 -7.72 8.25 -3.49
N ALA A 32 -7.91 7.74 -4.71
CA ALA A 32 -6.99 7.99 -5.83
C ALA A 32 -6.77 9.49 -6.13
N PRO A 33 -7.77 10.40 -6.03
CA PRO A 33 -7.54 11.83 -6.23
C PRO A 33 -6.56 12.47 -5.23
N LEU A 34 -6.35 11.85 -4.05
CA LEU A 34 -5.36 12.34 -3.09
C LEU A 34 -3.93 12.27 -3.64
N THR A 35 -3.66 11.40 -4.61
CA THR A 35 -2.33 11.34 -5.25
C THR A 35 -1.98 12.65 -5.94
N GLU A 36 -2.93 13.24 -6.68
CA GLU A 36 -2.76 14.54 -7.32
C GLU A 36 -2.56 15.66 -6.29
N TYR A 37 -3.42 15.70 -5.27
CA TYR A 37 -3.32 16.66 -4.16
C TYR A 37 -1.95 16.66 -3.45
N TYR A 38 -1.37 15.47 -3.17
CA TYR A 38 -0.04 15.38 -2.55
C TYR A 38 1.11 15.61 -3.53
N SER A 39 0.90 15.31 -4.81
CA SER A 39 1.86 15.57 -5.88
C SER A 39 2.09 17.08 -6.04
N GLU A 40 1.02 17.86 -6.16
CA GLU A 40 1.07 19.34 -6.28
C GLU A 40 1.80 20.00 -5.10
N LYS A 41 1.74 19.39 -3.92
CA LYS A 41 2.42 19.88 -2.70
C LYS A 41 3.86 19.40 -2.58
N ASN A 42 4.40 18.68 -3.56
CA ASN A 42 5.72 18.03 -3.51
C ASN A 42 5.88 17.06 -2.32
N LYS A 43 4.76 16.50 -1.82
CA LYS A 43 4.73 15.58 -0.67
C LYS A 43 4.58 14.12 -1.07
N LEU A 44 4.17 13.83 -2.31
CA LEU A 44 4.04 12.47 -2.80
C LEU A 44 5.42 11.84 -3.08
N LYS A 45 5.62 10.60 -2.61
CA LYS A 45 6.73 9.73 -3.00
C LYS A 45 6.13 8.39 -3.45
N THR A 46 6.40 8.01 -4.70
CA THR A 46 5.82 6.80 -5.31
C THR A 46 6.81 5.63 -5.26
N VAL A 47 6.31 4.44 -4.94
CA VAL A 47 7.07 3.18 -4.95
C VAL A 47 6.30 2.15 -5.75
N ASP A 48 6.97 1.46 -6.68
CA ASP A 48 6.39 0.30 -7.37
C ASP A 48 6.34 -0.92 -6.44
N GLY A 49 5.13 -1.45 -6.27
CA GLY A 49 4.81 -2.59 -5.41
C GLY A 49 4.76 -3.95 -6.10
N ASN A 50 5.04 -4.05 -7.40
CA ASN A 50 5.00 -5.33 -8.14
C ASN A 50 6.24 -6.23 -7.92
N GLY A 51 7.22 -5.78 -7.11
CA GLY A 51 8.43 -6.54 -6.77
C GLY A 51 8.25 -7.44 -5.55
N SER A 52 9.36 -7.96 -5.02
CA SER A 52 9.35 -8.70 -3.76
C SER A 52 9.08 -7.77 -2.57
N ILE A 53 8.58 -8.33 -1.46
CA ILE A 53 8.36 -7.58 -0.21
C ILE A 53 9.64 -6.87 0.23
N ASP A 54 10.79 -7.56 0.17
CA ASP A 54 12.09 -7.00 0.56
C ASP A 54 12.52 -5.86 -0.36
N GLU A 55 12.25 -5.97 -1.66
CA GLU A 55 12.55 -4.91 -2.62
C GLU A 55 11.71 -3.67 -2.36
N THR A 56 10.40 -3.83 -2.17
CA THR A 56 9.49 -2.72 -1.84
C THR A 56 9.89 -2.07 -0.52
N PHE A 57 10.20 -2.87 0.51
CA PHE A 57 10.64 -2.37 1.81
C PHE A 57 11.93 -1.53 1.68
N ARG A 58 12.93 -2.04 0.95
CA ARG A 58 14.20 -1.32 0.72
C ARG A 58 13.96 0.02 0.02
N LYS A 59 13.14 0.06 -1.03
CA LYS A 59 12.77 1.29 -1.75
C LYS A 59 12.15 2.33 -0.82
N ILE A 60 11.23 1.90 0.07
CA ILE A 60 10.60 2.77 1.06
C ILE A 60 11.65 3.32 2.04
N CYS A 61 12.53 2.48 2.59
CA CYS A 61 13.59 2.92 3.50
C CYS A 61 14.55 3.93 2.87
N GLU A 62 14.92 3.73 1.60
CA GLU A 62 15.78 4.67 0.87
C GLU A 62 15.13 6.04 0.71
N ILE A 63 13.84 6.09 0.39
CA ILE A 63 13.07 7.35 0.32
C ILE A 63 13.06 8.04 1.69
N LEU A 64 12.71 7.32 2.76
CA LEU A 64 12.65 7.88 4.10
C LEU A 64 14.01 8.43 4.55
N ARG A 65 15.11 7.71 4.31
CA ARG A 65 16.46 8.19 4.64
C ARG A 65 16.82 9.47 3.90
N LYS A 66 16.52 9.55 2.59
CA LYS A 66 16.76 10.78 1.80
C LYS A 66 15.93 11.94 2.32
N THR A 67 14.66 11.70 2.64
CA THR A 67 13.75 12.70 3.19
C THR A 67 14.26 13.22 4.55
N LEU A 68 14.65 12.34 5.47
CA LEU A 68 15.19 12.75 6.78
C LEU A 68 16.49 13.56 6.66
N LYS A 69 17.39 13.19 5.75
CA LYS A 69 18.63 13.96 5.48
C LYS A 69 18.38 15.34 4.91
N ALA A 70 17.27 15.57 4.22
CA ALA A 70 16.91 16.90 3.70
C ALA A 70 16.39 17.84 4.79
N PHE A 71 16.06 17.33 5.97
CA PHE A 71 15.62 18.10 7.13
C PHE A 71 16.73 18.34 8.17
N SER A 72 17.89 17.72 8.00
CA SER A 72 19.10 17.95 8.79
C SER A 72 20.04 18.90 8.08
#